data_AF-A0A529JQJ4-F1
#
_entry.id   AF-A0A529JQJ4-F1
#
_cell.length_a   1.000
_cell.length_b   1.000
_cell.length_c   1.000
_cell.angle_alpha   90.00
_cell.angle_beta   90.00
_cell.angle_gamma   90.00
#
_symmetry.space_group_name_H-M   'P 1'
#
loop_
_entity.id
_entity.type
_entity.pdbx_description
1 polymer ?
#
loop_
_entity_poly.entity_id
_entity_poly.type
_entity_poly.pdbx_seq_one_letter_code
_entity_poly.pdbx_strand_id
1 'polypeptide(L)'
;GHSSRPDLGLNAVHAMAGVITHAVAYGQSLADGPLDEDFEPPYSSLQVGVIAGGQAVNIIAGHCTADIEVRAVPGVSPSSLLEPVKSGLFA
;
A
#
# COMPACT_ATOMS: atom_id res chain seq x y z
N GLY A 1 12.48 -8.23 19.01
CA GLY A 1 13.28 -7.61 20.09
C GLY A 1 12.38 -6.82 21.03
N HIS A 2 12.90 -6.33 22.16
CA HIS A 2 12.13 -5.44 23.05
C HIS A 2 12.01 -4.04 22.43
N SER A 3 10.83 -3.43 22.47
CA SER A 3 10.55 -2.11 21.88
C SER A 3 11.48 -0.98 22.36
N SER A 4 12.03 -1.08 23.58
CA SER A 4 13.00 -0.11 24.13
C SER A 4 14.40 -0.18 23.52
N ARG A 5 14.67 -1.17 22.67
CA ARG A 5 15.94 -1.35 21.96
C ARG A 5 15.72 -1.36 20.44
N PRO A 6 15.21 -0.26 19.85
CA PRO A 6 14.98 -0.16 18.40
C PRO A 6 16.29 -0.26 17.60
N ASP A 7 17.44 -0.03 18.23
CA ASP A 7 18.77 -0.25 17.66
C ASP A 7 19.07 -1.73 17.34
N LEU A 8 18.33 -2.67 17.96
CA LEU A 8 18.55 -4.11 17.80
C LEU A 8 17.59 -4.78 16.81
N GLY A 9 16.77 -4.02 16.08
CA GLY A 9 15.88 -4.61 15.09
C GLY A 9 15.07 -3.61 14.27
N LEU A 10 14.61 -4.07 13.10
CA LEU A 10 13.73 -3.30 12.23
C LEU A 10 12.27 -3.56 12.60
N ASN A 11 11.45 -2.50 12.58
CA ASN A 11 10.02 -2.59 12.89
C ASN A 11 9.21 -2.68 11.59
N ALA A 12 8.58 -3.84 11.35
CA ALA A 12 7.82 -4.10 10.14
C ALA A 12 6.59 -3.19 9.98
N VAL A 13 5.96 -2.76 11.08
CA VAL A 13 4.83 -1.81 11.02
C VAL A 13 5.32 -0.42 10.60
N HIS A 14 6.48 0.01 11.08
CA HIS A 14 7.07 1.29 10.66
C HIS A 14 7.49 1.26 9.18
N ALA A 15 8.06 0.15 8.72
CA ALA A 15 8.38 -0.04 7.31
C ALA A 15 7.11 -0.01 6.44
N MET A 16 6.05 -0.73 6.86
CA MET A 16 4.77 -0.75 6.15
C MET A 16 4.13 0.64 6.07
N ALA A 17 4.28 1.50 7.09
CA ALA A 17 3.74 2.86 7.05
C ALA A 17 4.22 3.64 5.81
N GLY A 18 5.50 3.55 5.45
CA GLY A 18 6.05 4.21 4.26
C GLY A 18 5.44 3.67 2.96
N VAL A 19 5.30 2.35 2.85
CA VAL A 19 4.67 1.68 1.71
C VAL A 19 3.23 2.14 1.53
N ILE A 20 2.45 2.17 2.61
CA ILE A 20 1.05 2.61 2.58
C ILE A 20 0.93 4.07 2.19
N THR A 21 1.79 4.95 2.71
CA THR A 21 1.81 6.35 2.30
C THR A 21 2.04 6.49 0.80
N HIS A 22 3.01 5.74 0.24
CA HIS A 22 3.27 5.76 -1.19
C HIS A 22 2.09 5.20 -2.00
N ALA A 23 1.50 4.08 -1.58
CA ALA A 23 0.35 3.47 -2.25
C ALA A 23 -0.86 4.40 -2.29
N VAL A 24 -1.15 5.12 -1.20
CA VAL A 24 -2.25 6.09 -1.13
C VAL A 24 -2.00 7.28 -2.07
N ALA A 25 -0.78 7.82 -2.07
CA ALA A 25 -0.43 8.92 -2.97
C ALA A 25 -0.54 8.51 -4.46
N TYR A 26 -0.07 7.31 -4.79
CA TYR A 26 -0.22 6.76 -6.12
C TYR A 26 -1.70 6.54 -6.49
N GLY A 27 -2.51 6.00 -5.57
CA GLY A 27 -3.95 5.82 -5.77
C GLY A 27 -4.68 7.12 -6.08
N GLN A 28 -4.29 8.24 -5.45
CA GLN A 28 -4.82 9.57 -5.76
C GLN A 28 -4.45 10.02 -7.18
N SER A 29 -3.23 9.74 -7.63
CA SER A 29 -2.78 10.11 -8.98
C SER A 29 -3.51 9.37 -10.10
N LEU A 30 -4.20 8.26 -9.80
CA LEU A 30 -4.97 7.52 -10.80
C LEU A 30 -6.18 8.32 -11.33
N ALA A 31 -6.64 9.33 -10.58
CA ALA A 31 -7.68 10.24 -11.04
C ALA A 31 -7.25 11.09 -12.26
N ASP A 32 -5.95 11.26 -12.47
CA ASP A 32 -5.37 11.97 -13.63
C ASP A 32 -4.97 11.00 -14.77
N GLY A 33 -5.27 9.70 -14.61
CA GLY A 33 -4.95 8.64 -15.56
C GLY A 33 -5.95 8.52 -16.72
N PRO A 34 -5.98 7.36 -17.42
CA PRO A 34 -7.00 7.08 -18.42
C PRO A 34 -8.40 7.19 -17.80
N LEU A 35 -9.24 7.99 -18.45
CA LEU A 35 -10.62 8.21 -18.04
C LEU A 35 -11.60 7.45 -18.93
N ASP A 36 -12.68 6.98 -18.34
CA ASP A 36 -13.80 6.34 -19.03
C ASP A 36 -15.12 6.85 -18.42
N GLU A 37 -15.90 7.61 -19.19
CA GLU A 37 -17.15 8.24 -18.72
C GLU A 37 -18.27 7.23 -18.42
N ASP A 38 -18.17 6.01 -18.94
CA ASP A 38 -19.13 4.92 -18.66
C ASP A 38 -18.75 4.13 -17.39
N PHE A 39 -17.66 4.51 -16.71
CA PHE A 39 -17.18 3.94 -15.45
C PHE A 39 -17.37 4.95 -14.30
N GLU A 40 -17.72 4.50 -13.08
CA GLU A 40 -17.95 5.39 -11.93
C GLU A 40 -17.10 4.98 -10.71
N PRO A 41 -16.23 5.87 -10.20
CA PRO A 41 -15.81 7.15 -10.80
C PRO A 41 -15.12 6.93 -12.15
N PRO A 42 -14.97 7.95 -13.02
CA PRO A 42 -14.50 7.76 -14.40
C PRO A 42 -13.00 7.47 -14.51
N TYR A 43 -12.38 6.94 -13.46
CA TYR A 43 -10.96 6.67 -13.36
C TYR A 43 -10.70 5.39 -12.55
N SER A 44 -9.49 4.86 -12.69
CA SER A 44 -9.05 3.70 -11.91
C SER A 44 -8.82 4.10 -10.45
N SER A 45 -9.13 3.24 -9.49
CA SER A 45 -8.93 3.53 -8.07
C SER A 45 -8.08 2.46 -7.38
N LEU A 46 -7.41 2.85 -6.31
CA LEU A 46 -6.65 1.96 -5.44
C LEU A 46 -7.10 2.18 -4.00
N GLN A 47 -7.26 1.09 -3.27
CA GLN A 47 -7.50 1.14 -1.83
C GLN A 47 -6.59 0.17 -1.08
N VAL A 48 -6.17 0.59 0.10
CA VAL A 48 -5.56 -0.29 1.12
C VAL A 48 -6.70 -0.69 2.06
N GLY A 49 -7.22 -1.90 1.88
CA GLY A 49 -8.44 -2.36 2.55
C GLY A 49 -8.19 -2.92 3.95
N VAL A 50 -7.05 -3.58 4.15
CA VAL A 50 -6.68 -4.22 5.42
C VAL A 50 -5.21 -3.97 5.71
N ILE A 51 -4.88 -3.66 6.97
CA ILE A 51 -3.51 -3.61 7.48
C ILE A 51 -3.48 -4.36 8.81
N ALA A 52 -2.52 -5.27 8.99
CA ALA A 52 -2.33 -6.01 10.22
C ALA A 52 -0.84 -6.17 10.52
N GLY A 53 -0.42 -5.93 11.77
CA GLY A 53 0.99 -6.08 12.13
C GLY A 53 1.27 -5.92 13.62
N GLY A 54 2.42 -6.43 14.04
CA GLY A 54 2.82 -6.46 15.46
C GLY A 54 2.11 -7.55 16.26
N GLN A 55 2.47 -7.63 17.53
CA GLN A 55 1.92 -8.61 18.48
C GLN A 55 1.63 -7.97 19.84
N ALA A 56 2.53 -7.11 20.32
CA ALA A 56 2.37 -6.34 21.55
C ALA A 56 3.17 -5.04 21.45
N VAL A 57 2.73 -4.00 22.16
CA VAL A 57 3.38 -2.68 22.15
C VAL A 57 4.84 -2.72 22.61
N ASN A 58 5.18 -3.67 23.49
CA ASN A 58 6.53 -3.81 24.03
C ASN A 58 7.46 -4.70 23.18
N ILE A 59 7.01 -5.19 22.02
CA ILE A 59 7.77 -6.04 21.10
C ILE A 59 7.97 -5.30 19.77
N ILE A 60 9.20 -5.28 19.26
CA ILE A 60 9.50 -4.81 17.90
C ILE A 60 8.76 -5.72 16.91
N ALA A 61 7.85 -5.15 16.12
CA ALA A 61 7.03 -5.91 15.19
C ALA A 61 7.90 -6.57 14.11
N GLY A 62 7.89 -7.91 14.07
CA GLY A 62 8.62 -8.68 13.06
C GLY A 62 7.84 -8.92 11.77
N HIS A 63 6.54 -8.60 11.74
CA HIS A 63 5.67 -8.86 10.61
C HIS A 63 4.55 -7.83 10.51
N CYS A 64 4.22 -7.45 9.28
CA CYS A 64 3.09 -6.61 8.93
C CYS A 64 2.63 -6.96 7.50
N THR A 65 1.33 -7.06 7.28
CA THR A 65 0.70 -7.29 5.97
C THR A 65 -0.26 -6.16 5.65
N ALA A 66 -0.48 -5.95 4.35
CA ALA A 66 -1.53 -5.09 3.85
C ALA A 66 -2.19 -5.73 2.63
N ASP A 67 -3.52 -5.66 2.58
CA ASP A 67 -4.30 -6.09 1.43
C ASP A 67 -4.71 -4.85 0.63
N ILE A 68 -4.34 -4.85 -0.65
CA ILE A 68 -4.52 -3.71 -1.57
C ILE A 68 -5.36 -4.17 -2.75
N GLU A 69 -6.42 -3.43 -3.04
CA GLU A 69 -7.27 -3.63 -4.20
C GLU A 69 -7.05 -2.49 -5.20
N VAL A 70 -7.06 -2.82 -6.48
CA VAL A 70 -7.16 -1.86 -7.56
C VAL A 70 -8.37 -2.18 -8.41
N ARG A 71 -9.13 -1.13 -8.75
CA ARG A 71 -10.18 -1.17 -9.77
C ARG A 71 -9.69 -0.41 -10.98
N ALA A 72 -9.57 -1.10 -12.11
CA ALA A 72 -9.16 -0.50 -13.36
C ALA A 72 -10.39 -0.12 -14.20
N VAL A 73 -10.33 1.01 -14.88
CA VAL A 73 -11.25 1.31 -15.99
C VAL A 73 -11.08 0.29 -17.12
N PRO A 74 -12.09 0.09 -17.99
CA PRO A 74 -11.96 -0.74 -19.17
C PRO A 74 -10.71 -0.40 -20.00
N GLY A 75 -10.05 -1.44 -20.52
CA GLY A 75 -8.83 -1.29 -21.32
C GLY A 75 -7.54 -1.05 -20.51
N VAL A 76 -7.63 -0.79 -19.20
CA VAL A 76 -6.45 -0.70 -18.32
C VAL A 76 -6.24 -2.03 -17.60
N SER A 77 -4.98 -2.47 -17.54
CA SER A 77 -4.60 -3.70 -16.84
C SER A 77 -4.51 -3.47 -15.33
N PRO A 78 -5.30 -4.17 -14.50
CA PRO A 78 -5.21 -4.05 -13.04
C PRO A 78 -3.85 -4.46 -12.50
N SER A 79 -3.20 -5.47 -13.10
CA SER A 79 -1.88 -5.92 -12.66
C SER A 79 -0.80 -4.87 -12.91
N SER A 80 -0.87 -4.17 -14.04
CA SER A 80 0.04 -3.06 -14.35
C SER A 80 -0.13 -1.89 -13.39
N LEU A 81 -1.36 -1.61 -12.93
CA LEU A 81 -1.61 -0.58 -11.94
C LEU A 81 -1.04 -0.93 -10.55
N LEU A 82 -0.80 -2.20 -10.23
CA LEU A 82 -0.19 -2.59 -8.95
C LEU A 82 1.34 -2.52 -8.95
N GLU A 83 2.00 -2.48 -10.12
CA GLU A 83 3.46 -2.51 -10.21
C GLU A 83 4.17 -1.33 -9.53
N PRO A 84 3.67 -0.08 -9.57
CA PRO A 84 4.27 1.03 -8.83
C PRO A 84 4.28 0.79 -7.31
N VAL A 85 3.19 0.22 -6.77
CA VAL A 85 3.09 -0.11 -5.35
C VAL A 85 4.06 -1.23 -4.97
N LYS A 86 4.17 -2.27 -5.82
CA LYS A 86 5.13 -3.35 -5.60
C LYS A 86 6.58 -2.87 -5.66
N SER A 87 6.89 -1.97 -6.59
CA SER A 87 8.24 -1.40 -6.73
C SER A 87 8.63 -0.60 -5.48
N GLY A 88 7.67 0.10 -4.86
CA GLY A 88 7.87 0.81 -3.60
C GLY A 88 8.12 -0.10 -2.38
N LEU A 89 7.90 -1.42 -2.47
CA LEU A 89 8.27 -2.36 -1.39
C LEU A 89 9.77 -2.62 -1.30
N PHE A 90 10.52 -2.35 -2.37
CA PHE A 90 11.94 -2.66 -2.49
C PHE A 90 12.85 -1.42 -2.57
N ALA A 91 12.28 -0.22 -2.45
CA ALA A 91 12.97 1.07 -2.47
C ALA A 91 13.26 1.56 -1.05
#